data_AF-A0A423P4A1-F1
#
_entry.id   AF-A0A423P4A1-F1
#
_cell.length_a   1.000
_cell.length_b   1.000
_cell.length_c   1.000
_cell.angle_alpha   90.00
_cell.angle_beta   90.00
_cell.angle_gamma   90.00
#
_symmetry.space_group_name_H-M   'P 1'
#
loop_
_entity.id
_entity.type
_entity.pdbx_description
1 polymer ?
#
loop_
_entity_poly.entity_id
_entity_poly.type
_entity_poly.pdbx_seq_one_letter_code
_entity_poly.pdbx_strand_id
1 'polypeptide(L)'
;MNTQLKPENAGTLDPAFADAGKLHFPKDGLPDIQSAAVLALPDKKILVGFYPFELFGPATVACFHEDGTLDTGFGGAKGFVEIALENATMAHVVGLCLLQDGAWMLQGTYQQEGYVVGIALVRCHPDGQQDQSYGEKGVRYLPFDQMDKPESGATGNAKSASRHWRRAFASGAAAGSGKTMVQQSDGKMVVAFYLYNDESEKWRGIVLRLNADGTRDKTFNDHGFALIDFDNSSNHALGVAVQSDGKILVCGRYHDDTPGLQGGYLVRFDAFGHIDSTFNGGEVFKLKTRWEEFNAVSVRESDGLIVVAGAAAPMGVVQGALVVLNANGSPNLVFNKGKPLYSPLLTSGIHWKSCVVQTDGSIVVGGHASGAFINGSDLCVVGRVLADGSLDKAFNNNEGFAIFGVEGRQCYYKDMSLMDDGRIIACGYLALDYGWGEVIGGWAIRFLVT
;
A
#
# COMPACT_ATOMS: atom_id res chain seq x y z
N MET A 1 2.97 13.79 -44.53
CA MET A 1 3.77 12.64 -44.03
C MET A 1 2.92 11.94 -43.00
N ASN A 2 2.40 10.76 -43.31
CA ASN A 2 1.74 9.91 -42.33
C ASN A 2 2.80 9.38 -41.36
N THR A 3 2.88 9.98 -40.17
CA THR A 3 3.50 9.33 -39.02
C THR A 3 2.62 8.13 -38.68
N GLN A 4 3.00 6.94 -39.14
CA GLN A 4 2.46 5.72 -38.56
C GLN A 4 2.83 5.74 -37.07
N LEU A 5 1.82 5.96 -36.22
CA LEU A 5 1.95 5.73 -34.79
C LEU A 5 2.45 4.29 -34.61
N LYS A 6 3.53 4.11 -33.86
CA LYS A 6 3.98 2.77 -33.46
C LYS A 6 2.79 2.08 -32.77
N PRO A 7 2.56 0.77 -33.00
CA PRO A 7 1.50 0.06 -32.29
C PRO A 7 1.68 0.25 -30.78
N GLU A 8 0.59 0.62 -30.13
CA GLU A 8 0.46 0.74 -28.69
C GLU A 8 0.54 -0.68 -28.12
N ASN A 9 1.59 -0.96 -27.36
CA ASN A 9 1.85 -2.29 -26.82
C ASN A 9 1.69 -2.25 -25.30
N ALA A 10 1.24 -3.35 -24.71
CA ALA A 10 1.29 -3.57 -23.25
C ALA A 10 2.58 -3.01 -22.64
N GLY A 11 2.49 -2.31 -21.52
CA GLY A 11 3.61 -1.72 -20.78
C GLY A 11 4.14 -0.39 -21.30
N THR A 12 3.68 0.12 -22.44
CA THR A 12 3.98 1.51 -22.83
C THR A 12 3.05 2.48 -22.09
N LEU A 13 3.46 3.75 -22.01
CA LEU A 13 2.60 4.83 -21.52
C LEU A 13 1.31 4.90 -22.34
N ASP A 14 0.17 5.13 -21.68
CA ASP A 14 -1.13 5.27 -22.33
C ASP A 14 -1.27 6.68 -22.94
N PRO A 15 -1.21 6.83 -24.28
CA PRO A 15 -1.25 8.14 -24.92
C PRO A 15 -2.59 8.87 -24.76
N ALA A 16 -3.67 8.17 -24.39
CA ALA A 16 -4.98 8.74 -24.16
C ALA A 16 -5.16 9.33 -22.74
N PHE A 17 -4.13 9.25 -21.88
CA PHE A 17 -4.15 9.78 -20.52
C PHE A 17 -3.32 11.05 -20.38
N ALA A 18 -3.95 12.16 -20.00
CA ALA A 18 -3.30 13.43 -19.69
C ALA A 18 -2.25 13.82 -20.76
N ASP A 19 -1.00 14.07 -20.36
CA ASP A 19 0.10 14.33 -21.29
C ASP A 19 0.81 13.01 -21.66
N ALA A 20 0.22 12.28 -22.61
CA ALA A 20 0.76 11.04 -23.18
C ALA A 20 1.17 10.00 -22.11
N GLY A 21 0.26 9.73 -21.17
CA GLY A 21 0.43 8.77 -20.08
C GLY A 21 0.82 9.41 -18.76
N LYS A 22 1.03 10.74 -18.72
CA LYS A 22 1.61 11.43 -17.58
C LYS A 22 0.69 12.52 -17.07
N LEU A 23 0.24 12.38 -15.83
CA LEU A 23 -0.42 13.43 -15.07
C LEU A 23 0.56 13.96 -14.03
N HIS A 24 0.85 15.25 -14.07
CA HIS A 24 1.79 15.91 -13.16
C HIS A 24 1.09 16.92 -12.25
N PHE A 25 1.67 17.14 -11.07
CA PHE A 25 1.26 18.14 -10.09
C PHE A 25 2.42 19.08 -9.77
N PRO A 26 2.20 20.39 -9.51
CA PRO A 26 0.90 21.08 -9.37
C PRO A 26 0.07 21.07 -10.65
N LYS A 27 -1.26 21.08 -10.48
CA LYS A 27 -2.24 21.21 -11.56
C LYS A 27 -3.20 22.33 -11.19
N ASP A 28 -3.55 23.17 -12.17
CA ASP A 28 -4.47 24.28 -11.95
C ASP A 28 -5.79 23.81 -11.30
N GLY A 29 -6.18 24.50 -10.23
CA GLY A 29 -7.40 24.19 -9.46
C GLY A 29 -7.22 23.16 -8.35
N LEU A 30 -6.03 22.58 -8.14
CA LEU A 30 -5.75 21.70 -7.00
C LEU A 30 -4.84 22.37 -5.96
N PRO A 31 -5.12 22.20 -4.65
CA PRO A 31 -4.35 22.85 -3.58
C PRO A 31 -3.02 22.15 -3.29
N ASP A 32 -2.95 20.83 -3.49
CA ASP A 32 -1.80 20.02 -3.10
C ASP A 32 -1.04 19.46 -4.31
N ILE A 33 0.25 19.22 -4.09
CA ILE A 33 1.16 18.78 -5.16
C ILE A 33 1.71 17.37 -4.94
N GLN A 34 1.67 16.83 -3.71
CA GLN A 34 2.34 15.58 -3.39
C GLN A 34 1.35 14.40 -3.38
N SER A 35 1.22 13.70 -4.51
CA SER A 35 0.39 12.49 -4.57
C SER A 35 0.96 11.34 -3.73
N ALA A 36 0.07 10.67 -3.00
CA ALA A 36 0.41 9.67 -1.98
C ALA A 36 -0.36 8.35 -2.12
N ALA A 37 -1.53 8.35 -2.77
CA ALA A 37 -2.33 7.15 -3.02
C ALA A 37 -3.10 7.29 -4.33
N VAL A 38 -3.40 6.16 -5.00
CA VAL A 38 -4.19 6.15 -6.22
C VAL A 38 -5.20 5.00 -6.23
N LEU A 39 -6.41 5.28 -6.68
CA LEU A 39 -7.48 4.29 -6.78
C LEU A 39 -8.18 4.42 -8.13
N ALA A 40 -8.21 3.34 -8.90
CA ALA A 40 -9.07 3.24 -10.07
C ALA A 40 -10.50 2.91 -9.63
N LEU A 41 -11.47 3.58 -10.26
CA LEU A 41 -12.91 3.38 -10.02
C LEU A 41 -13.55 2.61 -11.20
N PRO A 42 -14.71 1.95 -11.00
CA PRO A 42 -15.36 1.13 -12.03
C PRO A 42 -15.82 1.89 -13.29
N ASP A 43 -16.02 3.20 -13.19
CA ASP A 43 -16.35 4.09 -14.31
C ASP A 43 -15.09 4.64 -15.01
N LYS A 44 -13.94 3.99 -14.80
CA LYS A 44 -12.62 4.36 -15.28
C LYS A 44 -12.11 5.72 -14.79
N LYS A 45 -12.80 6.34 -13.82
CA LYS A 45 -12.27 7.48 -13.10
C LYS A 45 -11.15 7.05 -12.17
N ILE A 46 -10.35 8.03 -11.76
CA ILE A 46 -9.19 7.81 -10.92
C ILE A 46 -9.26 8.79 -9.75
N LEU A 47 -9.19 8.28 -8.52
CA LEU A 47 -8.94 9.09 -7.35
C LEU A 47 -7.44 9.18 -7.08
N VAL A 48 -6.97 10.37 -6.77
CA VAL A 48 -5.60 10.61 -6.28
C VAL A 48 -5.69 11.29 -4.93
N GLY A 49 -5.10 10.67 -3.91
CA GLY A 49 -4.96 11.24 -2.57
C GLY A 49 -3.64 11.99 -2.44
N PHE A 50 -3.67 13.16 -1.80
CA PHE A 50 -2.53 14.05 -1.67
C PHE A 50 -2.12 14.23 -0.20
N TYR A 51 -0.81 14.35 0.00
CA TYR A 51 -0.26 14.81 1.27
C TYR A 51 -0.53 16.32 1.41
N PRO A 52 -0.98 16.79 2.58
CA PRO A 52 -1.27 18.20 2.80
C PRO A 52 0.02 19.02 2.71
N PHE A 53 0.06 19.97 1.76
CA PHE A 53 1.24 20.80 1.53
C PHE A 53 1.43 21.85 2.64
N GLU A 54 0.34 22.44 3.12
CA GLU A 54 0.38 23.32 4.27
C GLU A 54 0.58 22.51 5.55
N LEU A 55 1.54 22.92 6.38
CA LEU A 55 1.68 22.43 7.74
C LEU A 55 0.31 22.57 8.42
N PHE A 56 -0.32 21.43 8.74
CA PHE A 56 -1.64 21.34 9.39
C PHE A 56 -2.86 21.64 8.47
N GLY A 57 -2.71 21.62 7.15
CA GLY A 57 -3.83 21.68 6.20
C GLY A 57 -4.65 20.39 6.11
N PRO A 58 -5.86 20.42 5.52
CA PRO A 58 -6.64 19.20 5.27
C PRO A 58 -5.96 18.35 4.18
N ALA A 59 -6.08 17.02 4.26
CA ALA A 59 -5.69 16.18 3.14
C ALA A 59 -6.69 16.34 1.99
N THR A 60 -6.20 16.33 0.76
CA THR A 60 -7.04 16.45 -0.44
C THR A 60 -7.17 15.10 -1.16
N VAL A 61 -8.36 14.81 -1.68
CA VAL A 61 -8.57 13.73 -2.66
C VAL A 61 -9.22 14.33 -3.90
N ALA A 62 -8.58 14.19 -5.06
CA ALA A 62 -9.10 14.66 -6.34
C ALA A 62 -9.57 13.51 -7.22
N CYS A 63 -10.59 13.76 -8.03
CA CYS A 63 -11.12 12.81 -8.99
C CYS A 63 -10.79 13.25 -10.42
N PHE A 64 -10.34 12.31 -11.24
CA PHE A 64 -10.01 12.54 -12.64
C PHE A 64 -10.84 11.63 -13.53
N HIS A 65 -11.25 12.15 -14.69
CA HIS A 65 -11.83 11.37 -15.76
C HIS A 65 -10.80 10.41 -16.38
N GLU A 66 -11.28 9.48 -17.20
CA GLU A 66 -10.43 8.51 -17.90
C GLU A 66 -9.35 9.19 -18.76
N ASP A 67 -9.57 10.40 -19.27
CA ASP A 67 -8.57 11.13 -20.05
C ASP A 67 -7.56 11.92 -19.19
N GLY A 68 -7.65 11.84 -17.85
CA GLY A 68 -6.79 12.57 -16.92
C GLY A 68 -7.15 14.05 -16.71
N THR A 69 -8.30 14.50 -17.24
CA THR A 69 -8.88 15.80 -16.89
C THR A 69 -9.54 15.74 -15.50
N LEU A 70 -9.55 16.87 -14.79
CA LEU A 70 -10.14 16.96 -13.45
C LEU A 70 -11.66 16.84 -13.55
N ASP A 71 -12.27 15.92 -12.80
CA ASP A 71 -13.72 15.71 -12.78
C ASP A 71 -14.39 16.75 -11.88
N THR A 72 -14.76 17.89 -12.45
CA THR A 72 -15.38 18.97 -11.68
C THR A 72 -16.72 18.60 -11.08
N GLY A 73 -17.39 17.51 -11.49
CA GLY A 73 -18.62 17.03 -10.84
C GLY A 73 -18.40 16.49 -9.42
N PHE A 74 -17.16 16.11 -9.09
CA PHE A 74 -16.76 15.57 -7.80
C PHE A 74 -16.53 16.68 -6.76
N GLY A 75 -16.80 16.38 -5.48
CA GLY A 75 -16.45 17.27 -4.37
C GLY A 75 -17.18 18.61 -4.36
N GLY A 76 -18.44 18.63 -4.79
CA GLY A 76 -19.27 19.84 -4.78
C GLY A 76 -18.82 20.87 -5.81
N ALA A 77 -18.62 20.44 -7.06
CA ALA A 77 -18.22 21.26 -8.20
C ALA A 77 -16.73 21.68 -8.24
N LYS A 78 -15.87 21.14 -7.36
CA LYS A 78 -14.44 21.50 -7.26
C LYS A 78 -13.49 20.53 -7.97
N GLY A 79 -13.93 19.29 -8.15
CA GLY A 79 -13.10 18.17 -8.61
C GLY A 79 -12.18 17.56 -7.56
N PHE A 80 -12.24 18.08 -6.33
CA PHE A 80 -11.56 17.51 -5.18
C PHE A 80 -12.38 17.74 -3.90
N VAL A 81 -12.08 16.96 -2.87
CA VAL A 81 -12.57 17.16 -1.51
C VAL A 81 -11.42 17.34 -0.54
N GLU A 82 -11.64 18.22 0.43
CA GLU A 82 -10.78 18.39 1.59
C GLU A 82 -11.33 17.51 2.72
N ILE A 83 -10.46 16.71 3.31
CA ILE A 83 -10.82 15.77 4.36
C ILE A 83 -10.70 16.46 5.70
N ALA A 84 -11.84 16.80 6.27
CA ALA A 84 -11.93 17.43 7.58
C ALA A 84 -11.90 16.38 8.69
N LEU A 85 -11.05 16.60 9.69
CA LEU A 85 -11.03 15.86 10.95
C LEU A 85 -11.41 16.80 12.10
N GLU A 86 -12.24 16.32 13.02
CA GLU A 86 -12.66 17.10 14.19
C GLU A 86 -11.55 17.10 15.25
N ASN A 87 -11.06 18.28 15.64
CA ASN A 87 -9.95 18.48 16.60
C ASN A 87 -8.66 17.74 16.23
N ALA A 88 -8.43 17.50 14.94
CA ALA A 88 -7.23 16.84 14.41
C ALA A 88 -6.93 17.35 13.00
N THR A 89 -5.76 17.03 12.48
CA THR A 89 -5.42 17.22 11.07
C THR A 89 -4.85 15.93 10.51
N MET A 90 -5.01 15.71 9.20
CA MET A 90 -4.37 14.57 8.57
C MET A 90 -2.87 14.84 8.50
N ALA A 91 -2.06 13.93 9.01
CA ALA A 91 -0.61 14.05 8.95
C ALA A 91 -0.04 13.33 7.73
N HIS A 92 -0.58 12.17 7.35
CA HIS A 92 -0.16 11.43 6.16
C HIS A 92 -1.36 10.74 5.53
N VAL A 93 -1.46 10.77 4.20
CA VAL A 93 -2.30 9.84 3.44
C VAL A 93 -1.52 8.55 3.23
N VAL A 94 -2.13 7.42 3.59
CA VAL A 94 -1.51 6.09 3.51
C VAL A 94 -2.07 5.29 2.32
N GLY A 95 -3.38 5.33 2.09
CA GLY A 95 -3.99 4.54 1.03
C GLY A 95 -5.47 4.85 0.81
N LEU A 96 -5.97 4.40 -0.33
CA LEU A 96 -7.38 4.46 -0.73
C LEU A 96 -7.91 3.04 -0.95
N CYS A 97 -9.16 2.79 -0.55
CA CYS A 97 -9.84 1.52 -0.77
C CYS A 97 -11.23 1.77 -1.36
N LEU A 98 -11.54 1.12 -2.49
CA LEU A 98 -12.91 1.05 -3.00
C LEU A 98 -13.72 0.09 -2.12
N LEU A 99 -14.98 0.44 -1.88
CA LEU A 99 -15.95 -0.39 -1.15
C LEU A 99 -16.99 -0.97 -2.12
N GLN A 100 -17.62 -2.08 -1.73
CA GLN A 100 -18.60 -2.81 -2.54
C GLN A 100 -19.86 -2.00 -2.87
N ASP A 101 -20.20 -1.01 -2.05
CA ASP A 101 -21.33 -0.10 -2.25
C ASP A 101 -20.98 1.11 -3.15
N GLY A 102 -19.75 1.14 -3.70
CA GLY A 102 -19.23 2.24 -4.52
C GLY A 102 -18.67 3.41 -3.72
N ALA A 103 -18.85 3.43 -2.40
CA ALA A 103 -18.13 4.37 -1.54
C ALA A 103 -16.63 4.04 -1.52
N TRP A 104 -15.83 4.93 -0.95
CA TRP A 104 -14.39 4.72 -0.82
C TRP A 104 -13.93 5.12 0.58
N MET A 105 -12.81 4.55 1.00
CA MET A 105 -12.16 4.89 2.27
C MET A 105 -10.78 5.45 2.05
N LEU A 106 -10.48 6.52 2.77
CA LEU A 106 -9.13 7.03 2.99
C LEU A 106 -8.58 6.47 4.28
N GLN A 107 -7.39 5.89 4.23
CA GLN A 107 -6.57 5.62 5.40
C GLN A 107 -5.48 6.68 5.49
N GLY A 108 -5.32 7.27 6.66
CA GLY A 108 -4.21 8.17 6.94
C GLY A 108 -3.83 8.16 8.41
N THR A 109 -2.66 8.72 8.73
CA THR A 109 -2.32 9.02 10.12
C THR A 109 -2.82 10.41 10.47
N TYR A 110 -3.38 10.60 11.65
CA TYR A 110 -3.83 11.92 12.11
C TYR A 110 -2.95 12.45 13.24
N GLN A 111 -2.88 13.77 13.33
CA GLN A 111 -2.14 14.48 14.36
C GLN A 111 -3.04 15.39 15.19
N GLN A 112 -2.66 15.54 16.46
CA GLN A 112 -3.25 16.46 17.43
C GLN A 112 -2.11 17.20 18.13
N GLU A 113 -2.27 18.51 18.35
CA GLU A 113 -1.28 19.35 19.02
C GLU A 113 0.15 19.24 18.44
N GLY A 114 0.28 18.99 17.14
CA GLY A 114 1.57 18.90 16.44
C GLY A 114 2.21 17.51 16.43
N TYR A 115 1.49 16.46 16.86
CA TYR A 115 2.03 15.12 16.95
C TYR A 115 1.11 14.10 16.30
N VAL A 116 1.68 13.14 15.56
CA VAL A 116 0.94 11.99 15.02
C VAL A 116 0.54 11.05 16.16
N VAL A 117 -0.76 10.86 16.36
CA VAL A 117 -1.32 10.15 17.54
C VAL A 117 -2.15 8.91 17.18
N GLY A 118 -2.42 8.67 15.90
CA GLY A 118 -3.17 7.49 15.48
C GLY A 118 -3.43 7.41 13.99
N ILE A 119 -4.33 6.48 13.62
CA ILE A 119 -4.85 6.30 12.27
C ILE A 119 -6.28 6.84 12.21
N ALA A 120 -6.61 7.55 11.14
CA ALA A 120 -7.96 7.94 10.79
C ALA A 120 -8.39 7.15 9.55
N LEU A 121 -9.55 6.51 9.64
CA LEU A 121 -10.24 5.92 8.49
C LEU A 121 -11.42 6.81 8.15
N VAL A 122 -11.43 7.38 6.96
CA VAL A 122 -12.50 8.28 6.52
C VAL A 122 -13.29 7.63 5.41
N ARG A 123 -14.59 7.40 5.63
CA ARG A 123 -15.48 6.86 4.61
C ARG A 123 -16.15 8.00 3.87
N CYS A 124 -16.12 7.95 2.54
CA CYS A 124 -16.68 8.96 1.66
C CYS A 124 -17.57 8.32 0.61
N HIS A 125 -18.65 9.00 0.24
CA HIS A 125 -19.53 8.63 -0.86
C HIS A 125 -18.81 8.77 -2.22
N PRO A 126 -19.36 8.16 -3.30
CA PRO A 126 -18.79 8.27 -4.65
C PRO A 126 -18.59 9.71 -5.14
N ASP A 127 -19.40 10.66 -4.67
CA ASP A 127 -19.30 12.09 -5.00
C ASP A 127 -18.22 12.85 -4.20
N GLY A 128 -17.56 12.16 -3.27
CA GLY A 128 -16.49 12.64 -2.43
C GLY A 128 -16.92 13.13 -1.05
N GLN A 129 -18.22 13.30 -0.78
CA GLN A 129 -18.68 13.79 0.52
C GLN A 129 -18.43 12.75 1.63
N GLN A 130 -17.94 13.19 2.79
CA GLN A 130 -17.73 12.31 3.95
C GLN A 130 -19.07 11.73 4.42
N ASP A 131 -19.14 10.41 4.56
CA ASP A 131 -20.34 9.69 4.98
C ASP A 131 -20.60 9.88 6.47
N GLN A 132 -21.52 10.78 6.80
CA GLN A 132 -21.80 11.17 8.18
C GLN A 132 -22.33 10.02 9.06
N SER A 133 -22.74 8.88 8.48
CA SER A 133 -23.23 7.72 9.22
C SER A 133 -22.12 6.77 9.71
N TYR A 134 -20.89 6.92 9.21
CA TYR A 134 -19.76 6.07 9.57
C TYR A 134 -18.97 6.66 10.74
N GLY A 135 -18.72 5.87 11.77
CA GLY A 135 -17.94 6.30 12.94
C GLY A 135 -18.41 7.65 13.53
N GLU A 136 -17.45 8.54 13.78
CA GLU A 136 -17.66 9.92 14.21
C GLU A 136 -17.73 10.83 12.97
N LYS A 137 -18.94 11.05 12.44
CA LYS A 137 -19.21 11.96 11.30
C LYS A 137 -18.38 11.65 10.04
N GLY A 138 -18.24 10.36 9.73
CA GLY A 138 -17.46 9.85 8.60
C GLY A 138 -16.05 9.42 8.94
N VAL A 139 -15.63 9.55 10.21
CA VAL A 139 -14.26 9.22 10.63
C VAL A 139 -14.26 8.16 11.73
N ARG A 140 -13.44 7.14 11.56
CA ARG A 140 -13.03 6.27 12.68
C ARG A 140 -11.60 6.61 13.08
N TYR A 141 -11.45 7.16 14.29
CA TYR A 141 -10.15 7.35 14.92
C TYR A 141 -9.70 6.07 15.62
N LEU A 142 -8.44 5.71 15.39
CA LEU A 142 -7.75 4.62 16.05
C LEU A 142 -6.50 5.22 16.72
N PRO A 143 -6.56 5.65 17.99
CA PRO A 143 -5.41 6.18 18.72
C PRO A 143 -4.37 5.08 18.98
N PHE A 144 -3.08 5.39 18.78
CA PHE A 144 -2.01 4.40 18.95
C PHE A 144 -1.96 3.82 20.38
N ASP A 145 -2.30 4.61 21.39
CA ASP A 145 -2.30 4.21 22.80
C ASP A 145 -3.51 3.36 23.20
N GLN A 146 -4.45 3.12 22.28
CA GLN A 146 -5.66 2.31 22.47
C GLN A 146 -5.77 1.14 21.50
N MET A 147 -5.01 1.12 20.41
CA MET A 147 -5.14 0.11 19.35
C MET A 147 -4.91 -1.32 19.84
N ASP A 148 -4.01 -1.52 20.81
CA ASP A 148 -3.65 -2.81 21.39
C ASP A 148 -4.35 -3.10 22.73
N LYS A 149 -5.40 -2.34 23.06
CA LYS A 149 -6.18 -2.48 24.31
C LYS A 149 -7.64 -2.81 24.02
N PRO A 150 -8.29 -3.69 24.81
CA PRO A 150 -9.74 -3.88 24.75
C PRO A 150 -10.50 -2.59 25.06
N GLU A 151 -11.61 -2.33 24.36
CA GLU A 151 -12.43 -1.11 24.55
C GLU A 151 -13.16 -1.05 25.91
N SER A 152 -13.28 -2.17 26.64
CA SER A 152 -13.86 -2.18 27.98
C SER A 152 -12.86 -1.58 28.97
N GLY A 153 -13.20 -0.45 29.60
CA GLY A 153 -12.40 0.30 30.58
C GLY A 153 -11.95 -0.46 31.84
N ALA A 154 -11.32 -1.61 31.69
CA ALA A 154 -10.55 -2.27 32.71
C ALA A 154 -9.31 -1.41 32.98
N THR A 155 -9.34 -0.72 34.11
CA THR A 155 -8.20 -0.10 34.77
C THR A 155 -7.25 -1.18 35.29
N GLY A 156 -6.77 -2.05 34.40
CA GLY A 156 -5.72 -3.00 34.70
C GLY A 156 -4.39 -2.30 34.63
N ASN A 157 -4.00 -1.56 35.69
CA ASN A 157 -2.65 -1.10 36.04
C ASN A 157 -1.63 -0.77 34.93
N ALA A 158 -2.06 -0.41 33.73
CA ALA A 158 -1.25 0.27 32.74
C ALA A 158 -1.02 1.66 33.31
N LYS A 159 0.01 1.78 34.16
CA LYS A 159 0.57 3.07 34.55
C LYS A 159 0.81 3.78 33.23
N SER A 160 0.01 4.81 32.98
CA SER A 160 0.13 5.73 31.87
C SER A 160 1.62 5.97 31.59
N ALA A 161 2.15 5.38 30.52
CA ALA A 161 3.47 5.66 29.99
C ALA A 161 3.42 6.98 29.23
N SER A 162 2.85 8.00 29.88
CA SER A 162 2.98 9.40 29.52
C SER A 162 4.45 9.79 29.68
N ARG A 163 5.27 9.59 28.64
CA ARG A 163 6.42 10.46 28.30
C ARG A 163 7.19 10.14 27.01
N HIS A 164 6.96 9.06 26.27
CA HIS A 164 7.79 8.73 25.09
C HIS A 164 7.10 8.61 23.72
N TRP A 165 5.78 8.86 23.64
CA TRP A 165 5.05 8.97 22.34
C TRP A 165 5.59 10.10 21.41
N ARG A 166 6.53 10.91 21.90
CA ARG A 166 7.27 11.95 21.16
C ARG A 166 8.23 11.44 20.08
N ARG A 167 8.39 10.13 19.90
CA ARG A 167 9.23 9.52 18.85
C ARG A 167 8.54 8.38 18.10
N ALA A 168 7.22 8.44 17.91
CA ALA A 168 6.65 7.86 16.71
C ALA A 168 7.16 8.69 15.53
N PHE A 169 8.36 8.40 15.06
CA PHE A 169 8.72 8.77 13.70
C PHE A 169 7.72 8.02 12.82
N ALA A 170 6.66 8.72 12.44
CA ALA A 170 6.18 8.67 11.07
C ALA A 170 7.33 9.14 10.16
N SER A 171 8.47 8.43 10.18
CA SER A 171 9.28 8.37 8.98
C SER A 171 8.32 7.81 7.94
N GLY A 172 8.34 8.35 6.73
CA GLY A 172 7.52 7.89 5.61
C GLY A 172 7.67 6.41 5.25
N ALA A 173 8.24 5.57 6.11
CA ALA A 173 8.28 4.11 6.10
C ALA A 173 6.98 3.43 6.57
N ALA A 174 6.05 4.12 7.25
CA ALA A 174 4.73 3.56 7.58
C ALA A 174 3.77 3.51 6.37
N ALA A 175 4.14 4.18 5.27
CA ALA A 175 3.53 4.00 3.96
C ALA A 175 4.37 2.99 3.16
N GLY A 176 4.37 1.72 3.57
CA GLY A 176 4.63 0.67 2.58
C GLY A 176 3.56 0.83 1.49
N SER A 177 3.94 0.95 0.22
CA SER A 177 3.01 1.10 -0.92
C SER A 177 2.13 -0.13 -1.19
N GLY A 178 2.07 -1.06 -0.25
CA GLY A 178 1.14 -2.19 -0.27
C GLY A 178 -0.20 -1.76 0.31
N LYS A 179 -1.27 -2.47 -0.06
CA LYS A 179 -2.58 -2.23 0.55
C LYS A 179 -2.51 -2.59 2.04
N THR A 180 -2.73 -1.61 2.91
CA THR A 180 -2.78 -1.79 4.39
C THR A 180 -4.20 -1.79 4.93
N MET A 181 -5.20 -1.62 4.05
CA MET A 181 -6.62 -1.70 4.35
C MET A 181 -7.38 -2.36 3.22
N VAL A 182 -8.33 -3.24 3.55
CA VAL A 182 -9.16 -3.97 2.59
C VAL A 182 -10.53 -4.31 3.17
N GLN A 183 -11.58 -4.31 2.34
CA GLN A 183 -12.92 -4.73 2.73
C GLN A 183 -13.13 -6.23 2.52
N GLN A 184 -13.77 -6.90 3.49
CA GLN A 184 -14.25 -8.28 3.37
C GLN A 184 -15.60 -8.35 2.65
N SER A 185 -15.99 -9.53 2.16
CA SER A 185 -17.28 -9.75 1.48
C SER A 185 -18.52 -9.50 2.35
N ASP A 186 -18.37 -9.48 3.67
CA ASP A 186 -19.43 -9.15 4.64
C ASP A 186 -19.48 -7.65 5.00
N GLY A 187 -18.70 -6.82 4.30
CA GLY A 187 -18.64 -5.37 4.50
C GLY A 187 -17.70 -4.91 5.62
N LYS A 188 -17.12 -5.84 6.40
CA LYS A 188 -16.12 -5.51 7.43
C LYS A 188 -14.82 -5.01 6.82
N MET A 189 -14.08 -4.21 7.58
CA MET A 189 -12.80 -3.67 7.17
C MET A 189 -11.67 -4.34 7.94
N VAL A 190 -10.61 -4.74 7.24
CA VAL A 190 -9.37 -5.21 7.84
C VAL A 190 -8.30 -4.15 7.62
N VAL A 191 -7.60 -3.79 8.70
CA VAL A 191 -6.51 -2.80 8.67
C VAL A 191 -5.27 -3.42 9.30
N ALA A 192 -4.14 -3.38 8.59
CA ALA A 192 -2.85 -3.79 9.10
C ALA A 192 -1.96 -2.57 9.34
N PHE A 193 -1.28 -2.56 10.48
CA PHE A 193 -0.35 -1.50 10.85
C PHE A 193 0.73 -2.04 11.80
N TYR A 194 1.57 -1.16 12.34
CA TYR A 194 2.50 -1.54 13.40
C TYR A 194 2.63 -0.45 14.45
N LEU A 195 2.88 -0.86 15.69
CA LEU A 195 2.94 0.00 16.86
C LEU A 195 4.26 -0.21 17.59
N TYR A 196 4.76 0.83 18.24
CA TYR A 196 5.88 0.69 19.16
C TYR A 196 5.31 0.35 20.55
N ASN A 197 5.74 -0.78 21.11
CA ASN A 197 5.38 -1.21 22.44
C ASN A 197 6.48 -0.75 23.43
N ASP A 198 6.13 0.20 24.30
CA ASP A 198 7.06 0.79 25.27
C ASP A 198 7.55 -0.21 26.34
N GLU A 199 6.74 -1.21 26.71
CA GLU A 199 7.10 -2.19 27.75
C GLU A 199 8.19 -3.15 27.27
N SER A 200 8.12 -3.55 26.00
CA SER A 200 9.10 -4.45 25.38
C SER A 200 10.20 -3.71 24.62
N GLU A 201 10.03 -2.42 24.35
CA GLU A 201 10.88 -1.61 23.46
C GLU A 201 10.98 -2.19 22.04
N LYS A 202 9.86 -2.69 21.51
CA LYS A 202 9.81 -3.36 20.20
C LYS A 202 8.67 -2.85 19.34
N TRP A 203 8.88 -2.95 18.02
CA TRP A 203 7.81 -2.74 17.04
C TRP A 203 6.98 -4.02 16.90
N ARG A 204 5.66 -3.88 16.85
CA ARG A 204 4.72 -5.00 16.71
C ARG A 204 3.72 -4.71 15.60
N GLY A 205 3.59 -5.65 14.66
CA GLY A 205 2.50 -5.66 13.71
C GLY A 205 1.17 -5.90 14.41
N ILE A 206 0.13 -5.20 13.96
CA ILE A 206 -1.24 -5.34 14.43
C ILE A 206 -2.18 -5.47 13.24
N VAL A 207 -3.19 -6.30 13.39
CA VAL A 207 -4.30 -6.46 12.44
C VAL A 207 -5.57 -6.12 13.19
N LEU A 208 -6.31 -5.10 12.75
CA LEU A 208 -7.61 -4.74 13.28
C LEU A 208 -8.71 -5.22 12.33
N ARG A 209 -9.83 -5.67 12.89
CA ARG A 209 -11.07 -5.86 12.14
C ARG A 209 -12.16 -4.94 12.67
N LEU A 210 -12.78 -4.20 11.77
CA LEU A 210 -13.87 -3.27 12.05
C LEU A 210 -15.14 -3.73 11.35
N ASN A 211 -16.28 -3.46 11.96
CA ASN A 211 -17.59 -3.57 11.32
C ASN A 211 -17.75 -2.50 10.23
N ALA A 212 -18.75 -2.66 9.38
CA ALA A 212 -19.05 -1.71 8.29
C ALA A 212 -19.36 -0.27 8.80
N ASP A 213 -19.77 -0.13 10.06
CA ASP A 213 -20.01 1.16 10.73
C ASP A 213 -18.75 1.78 11.36
N GLY A 214 -17.61 1.09 11.28
CA GLY A 214 -16.31 1.52 11.82
C GLY A 214 -16.05 1.08 13.27
N THR A 215 -17.04 0.51 13.97
CA THR A 215 -16.84 -0.05 15.32
C THR A 215 -15.92 -1.28 15.28
N ARG A 216 -15.22 -1.61 16.38
CA ARG A 216 -14.38 -2.83 16.41
C ARG A 216 -15.24 -4.09 16.35
N ASP A 217 -14.84 -5.03 15.49
CA ASP A 217 -15.48 -6.35 15.44
C ASP A 217 -14.91 -7.26 16.55
N LYS A 218 -15.59 -7.30 17.68
CA LYS A 218 -15.18 -8.10 18.85
C LYS A 218 -15.25 -9.62 18.63
N THR A 219 -15.76 -10.10 17.49
CA THR A 219 -15.64 -11.52 17.12
C THR A 219 -14.25 -11.88 16.59
N PHE A 220 -13.40 -10.88 16.32
CA PHE A 220 -12.01 -11.05 15.94
C PHE A 220 -11.12 -11.00 17.19
N ASN A 221 -10.61 -12.14 17.60
CA ASN A 221 -9.72 -12.34 18.74
C ASN A 221 -10.29 -11.71 20.01
N ASP A 222 -11.61 -11.75 20.22
CA ASP A 222 -12.36 -11.17 21.36
C ASP A 222 -12.30 -9.65 21.57
N HIS A 223 -11.38 -8.93 20.92
CA HIS A 223 -11.15 -7.49 21.12
C HIS A 223 -11.08 -6.66 19.83
N GLY A 224 -11.24 -7.28 18.67
CA GLY A 224 -11.23 -6.63 17.36
C GLY A 224 -9.85 -6.38 16.78
N PHE A 225 -8.80 -6.96 17.37
CA PHE A 225 -7.45 -6.92 16.83
C PHE A 225 -6.64 -8.17 17.17
N ALA A 226 -5.59 -8.45 16.41
CA ALA A 226 -4.59 -9.46 16.71
C ALA A 226 -3.19 -8.84 16.58
N LEU A 227 -2.31 -9.16 17.53
CA LEU A 227 -0.90 -8.79 17.46
C LEU A 227 -0.11 -9.90 16.76
N ILE A 228 0.88 -9.49 15.97
CA ILE A 228 1.84 -10.41 15.35
C ILE A 228 3.05 -10.51 16.27
N ASP A 229 3.18 -11.64 16.95
CA ASP A 229 4.32 -11.92 17.83
C ASP A 229 5.29 -12.93 17.18
N PHE A 230 6.57 -12.63 17.30
CA PHE A 230 7.68 -13.45 16.81
C PHE A 230 8.68 -13.65 17.95
N ASP A 231 8.20 -14.23 19.05
CA ASP A 231 9.01 -14.52 20.23
C ASP A 231 9.81 -13.29 20.69
N ASN A 232 9.11 -12.16 20.86
CA ASN A 232 9.67 -10.86 21.25
C ASN A 232 10.49 -10.11 20.18
N SER A 233 10.54 -10.58 18.93
CA SER A 233 11.20 -9.89 17.81
C SER A 233 10.39 -8.70 17.25
N SER A 234 11.08 -7.60 16.93
CA SER A 234 10.44 -6.44 16.30
C SER A 234 9.90 -6.82 14.92
N ASN A 235 8.68 -6.40 14.59
CA ASN A 235 8.09 -6.64 13.29
C ASN A 235 7.15 -5.51 12.85
N HIS A 236 6.97 -5.41 11.55
CA HIS A 236 6.10 -4.43 10.91
C HIS A 236 5.11 -5.17 10.02
N ALA A 237 3.82 -4.87 10.11
CA ALA A 237 2.84 -5.30 9.11
C ALA A 237 2.74 -4.23 8.02
N LEU A 238 2.98 -4.61 6.77
CA LEU A 238 3.14 -3.70 5.63
C LEU A 238 2.12 -3.92 4.52
N GLY A 239 1.51 -5.11 4.45
CA GLY A 239 0.48 -5.42 3.48
C GLY A 239 -0.56 -6.40 4.04
N VAL A 240 -1.80 -6.25 3.59
CA VAL A 240 -2.92 -7.11 3.95
C VAL A 240 -3.73 -7.52 2.72
N ALA A 241 -4.21 -8.75 2.70
CA ALA A 241 -5.18 -9.24 1.75
C ALA A 241 -6.18 -10.16 2.44
N VAL A 242 -7.39 -10.27 1.89
CA VAL A 242 -8.45 -11.13 2.39
C VAL A 242 -8.75 -12.20 1.34
N GLN A 243 -8.88 -13.44 1.78
CA GLN A 243 -9.32 -14.55 0.93
C GLN A 243 -10.85 -14.65 0.93
N SER A 244 -11.42 -15.30 -0.08
CA SER A 244 -12.88 -15.42 -0.26
C SER A 244 -13.59 -16.16 0.89
N ASP A 245 -12.85 -16.94 1.68
CA ASP A 245 -13.34 -17.63 2.88
C ASP A 245 -13.24 -16.78 4.17
N GLY A 246 -12.90 -15.49 4.04
CA GLY A 246 -12.79 -14.55 5.15
C GLY A 246 -11.48 -14.61 5.93
N LYS A 247 -10.53 -15.48 5.56
CA LYS A 247 -9.19 -15.51 6.15
C LYS A 247 -8.35 -14.32 5.72
N ILE A 248 -7.43 -13.91 6.59
CA ILE A 248 -6.67 -12.67 6.44
C ILE A 248 -5.18 -12.98 6.32
N LEU A 249 -4.56 -12.55 5.24
CA LEU A 249 -3.12 -12.66 5.00
C LEU A 249 -2.45 -11.33 5.32
N VAL A 250 -1.39 -11.38 6.13
CA VAL A 250 -0.59 -10.19 6.47
C VAL A 250 0.86 -10.46 6.19
N CYS A 251 1.51 -9.55 5.46
CA CYS A 251 2.92 -9.62 5.15
C CYS A 251 3.69 -8.43 5.72
N GLY A 252 4.99 -8.62 5.87
CA GLY A 252 5.86 -7.56 6.37
C GLY A 252 7.30 -7.97 6.53
N ARG A 253 7.98 -7.29 7.46
CA ARG A 253 9.37 -7.56 7.84
C ARG A 253 9.49 -7.79 9.34
N TYR A 254 10.39 -8.67 9.73
CA TYR A 254 10.76 -8.92 11.13
C TYR A 254 12.27 -8.76 11.32
N HIS A 255 12.66 -8.42 12.53
CA HIS A 255 14.06 -8.29 12.96
C HIS A 255 14.34 -9.40 13.96
N ASP A 256 15.15 -10.37 13.55
CA ASP A 256 15.67 -11.37 14.48
C ASP A 256 16.69 -10.72 15.43
N ASP A 257 16.97 -11.33 16.58
CA ASP A 257 17.99 -10.88 17.52
C ASP A 257 19.42 -11.04 16.94
N THR A 258 19.56 -11.74 15.82
CA THR A 258 20.82 -11.81 15.07
C THR A 258 21.12 -10.46 14.40
N PRO A 259 22.22 -9.76 14.76
CA PRO A 259 22.54 -8.44 14.23
C PRO A 259 22.62 -8.43 12.70
N GLY A 260 21.84 -7.55 12.07
CA GLY A 260 21.84 -7.35 10.62
C GLY A 260 21.00 -8.34 9.82
N LEU A 261 20.23 -9.23 10.47
CA LEU A 261 19.23 -10.06 9.80
C LEU A 261 17.83 -9.45 9.95
N GLN A 262 17.31 -8.97 8.83
CA GLN A 262 15.92 -8.61 8.64
C GLN A 262 15.31 -9.60 7.64
N GLY A 263 14.19 -10.22 8.00
CA GLY A 263 13.51 -11.22 7.19
C GLY A 263 12.12 -10.77 6.75
N GLY A 264 11.65 -11.30 5.62
CA GLY A 264 10.26 -11.14 5.17
C GLY A 264 9.38 -12.20 5.80
N TYR A 265 8.14 -11.84 6.16
CA TYR A 265 7.17 -12.81 6.68
C TYR A 265 5.80 -12.69 6.04
N LEU A 266 5.08 -13.81 5.97
CA LEU A 266 3.66 -13.90 5.64
C LEU A 266 2.97 -14.79 6.68
N VAL A 267 1.96 -14.24 7.34
CA VAL A 267 1.11 -14.94 8.30
C VAL A 267 -0.33 -14.94 7.82
N ARG A 268 -1.07 -16.01 8.10
CA ARG A 268 -2.51 -16.07 7.89
C ARG A 268 -3.24 -16.18 9.22
N PHE A 269 -4.26 -15.35 9.37
CA PHE A 269 -5.25 -15.43 10.42
C PHE A 269 -6.53 -16.08 9.91
N ASP A 270 -7.19 -16.85 10.76
CA ASP A 270 -8.53 -17.36 10.50
C ASP A 270 -9.59 -16.23 10.60
N ALA A 271 -10.85 -16.57 10.33
CA ALA A 271 -11.96 -15.62 10.40
C ALA A 271 -12.26 -15.14 11.84
N PHE A 272 -11.62 -15.69 12.86
CA PHE A 272 -11.74 -15.30 14.26
C PHE A 272 -10.48 -14.61 14.79
N GLY A 273 -9.46 -14.37 13.94
CA GLY A 273 -8.24 -13.66 14.33
C GLY A 273 -7.20 -14.50 15.05
N HIS A 274 -7.31 -15.83 15.00
CA HIS A 274 -6.24 -16.72 15.45
C HIS A 274 -5.32 -17.09 14.29
N ILE A 275 -4.07 -17.48 14.59
CA ILE A 275 -3.17 -18.01 13.57
C ILE A 275 -3.79 -19.26 12.95
N ASP A 276 -3.88 -19.28 11.62
CA ASP A 276 -4.54 -20.37 10.90
C ASP A 276 -3.63 -21.61 10.81
N SER A 277 -3.94 -22.61 11.62
CA SER A 277 -3.26 -23.92 11.64
C SER A 277 -3.28 -24.69 10.29
N THR A 278 -4.19 -24.34 9.37
CA THR A 278 -4.29 -24.98 8.05
C THR A 278 -3.39 -24.33 6.98
N PHE A 279 -2.79 -23.18 7.28
CA PHE A 279 -1.87 -22.48 6.40
C PHE A 279 -0.43 -22.86 6.70
N ASN A 280 0.33 -23.33 5.72
CA ASN A 280 1.76 -23.63 5.89
C ASN A 280 2.06 -24.48 7.15
N GLY A 281 1.17 -25.45 7.45
CA GLY A 281 1.29 -26.29 8.66
C GLY A 281 1.07 -25.57 9.99
N GLY A 282 0.46 -24.38 9.97
CA GLY A 282 0.26 -23.52 11.14
C GLY A 282 1.45 -22.62 11.45
N GLU A 283 2.48 -22.61 10.60
CA GLU A 283 3.67 -21.79 10.81
C GLU A 283 3.64 -20.53 9.95
N VAL A 284 4.20 -19.45 10.48
CA VAL A 284 4.46 -18.24 9.70
C VAL A 284 5.49 -18.55 8.61
N PHE A 285 5.16 -18.22 7.36
CA PHE A 285 6.12 -18.30 6.27
C PHE A 285 7.18 -17.23 6.48
N LYS A 286 8.45 -17.62 6.59
CA LYS A 286 9.59 -16.71 6.77
C LYS A 286 10.59 -16.91 5.64
N LEU A 287 10.98 -15.82 4.99
CA LEU A 287 12.12 -15.79 4.08
C LEU A 287 13.35 -15.33 4.86
N LYS A 288 14.30 -16.25 5.08
CA LYS A 288 15.52 -16.02 5.86
C LYS A 288 16.72 -15.79 4.94
N THR A 289 16.87 -14.60 4.36
CA THR A 289 18.10 -14.20 3.67
C THR A 289 18.68 -12.93 4.33
N ARG A 290 19.37 -12.04 3.60
CA ARG A 290 19.85 -10.76 4.15
C ARG A 290 19.03 -9.61 3.53
N TRP A 291 18.46 -8.74 4.36
CA TRP A 291 17.71 -7.54 3.97
C TRP A 291 16.39 -7.83 3.24
N GLU A 292 15.54 -8.69 3.81
CA GLU A 292 14.21 -8.96 3.25
C GLU A 292 13.11 -8.12 3.87
N GLU A 293 12.24 -7.63 2.99
CA GLU A 293 10.96 -7.08 3.38
C GLU A 293 9.90 -7.55 2.38
N PHE A 294 8.74 -7.97 2.89
CA PHE A 294 7.54 -8.10 2.07
C PHE A 294 6.70 -6.84 2.24
N ASN A 295 6.48 -6.13 1.13
CA ASN A 295 5.78 -4.86 1.09
C ASN A 295 4.31 -5.01 0.70
N ALA A 296 3.97 -6.03 -0.12
CA ALA A 296 2.61 -6.23 -0.61
C ALA A 296 2.25 -7.71 -0.71
N VAL A 297 0.96 -7.99 -0.55
CA VAL A 297 0.35 -9.31 -0.76
C VAL A 297 -0.90 -9.15 -1.62
N SER A 298 -1.11 -10.08 -2.55
CA SER A 298 -2.28 -10.14 -3.43
C SER A 298 -2.80 -11.58 -3.48
N VAL A 299 -4.13 -11.73 -3.61
CA VAL A 299 -4.80 -13.02 -3.67
C VAL A 299 -5.66 -13.06 -4.93
N ARG A 300 -5.54 -14.14 -5.70
CA ARG A 300 -6.41 -14.37 -6.86
C ARG A 300 -7.72 -15.00 -6.41
N GLU A 301 -8.84 -14.37 -6.74
CA GLU A 301 -10.16 -14.82 -6.27
C GLU A 301 -10.55 -16.23 -6.73
N SER A 302 -10.16 -16.62 -7.95
CA SER A 302 -10.62 -17.87 -8.57
C SER A 302 -10.12 -19.14 -7.89
N ASP A 303 -8.93 -19.10 -7.29
CA ASP A 303 -8.26 -20.29 -6.74
C ASP A 303 -7.47 -20.02 -5.45
N GLY A 304 -7.47 -18.77 -4.97
CA GLY A 304 -6.75 -18.37 -3.77
C GLY A 304 -5.24 -18.36 -3.93
N LEU A 305 -4.69 -18.31 -5.16
CA LEU A 305 -3.24 -18.13 -5.38
C LEU A 305 -2.77 -16.86 -4.67
N ILE A 306 -1.68 -16.97 -3.90
CA ILE A 306 -1.13 -15.88 -3.10
C ILE A 306 0.17 -15.42 -3.74
N VAL A 307 0.29 -14.12 -3.98
CA VAL A 307 1.52 -13.47 -4.43
C VAL A 307 1.98 -12.51 -3.36
N VAL A 308 3.24 -12.60 -2.97
CA VAL A 308 3.89 -11.68 -2.05
C VAL A 308 5.06 -11.00 -2.75
N ALA A 309 5.12 -9.68 -2.67
CA ALA A 309 6.15 -8.87 -3.32
C ALA A 309 6.92 -8.01 -2.33
N GLY A 310 8.19 -7.79 -2.63
CA GLY A 310 9.09 -7.09 -1.74
C GLY A 310 10.50 -6.90 -2.28
N ALA A 311 11.47 -6.91 -1.37
CA ALA A 311 12.89 -6.82 -1.69
C ALA A 311 13.68 -7.85 -0.89
N ALA A 312 14.83 -8.28 -1.43
CA ALA A 312 15.79 -9.17 -0.76
C ALA A 312 17.20 -8.91 -1.30
N ALA A 313 18.25 -9.17 -0.51
CA ALA A 313 19.64 -9.09 -0.97
C ALA A 313 20.40 -10.42 -0.85
N PRO A 314 19.98 -11.48 -1.58
CA PRO A 314 20.57 -12.82 -1.45
C PRO A 314 22.07 -12.87 -1.79
N MET A 315 22.57 -11.92 -2.59
CA MET A 315 23.97 -11.80 -2.99
C MET A 315 24.57 -10.42 -2.67
N GLY A 316 23.99 -9.68 -1.71
CA GLY A 316 24.49 -8.37 -1.28
C GLY A 316 24.04 -7.17 -2.12
N VAL A 317 23.34 -7.40 -3.23
CA VAL A 317 22.63 -6.37 -4.00
C VAL A 317 21.13 -6.57 -3.81
N VAL A 318 20.40 -5.49 -3.53
CA VAL A 318 18.94 -5.56 -3.35
C VAL A 318 18.27 -5.88 -4.68
N GLN A 319 17.40 -6.88 -4.68
CA GLN A 319 16.63 -7.34 -5.83
C GLN A 319 15.15 -7.36 -5.45
N GLY A 320 14.29 -7.10 -6.43
CA GLY A 320 12.86 -7.25 -6.25
C GLY A 320 12.55 -8.71 -5.99
N ALA A 321 11.84 -9.02 -4.91
CA ALA A 321 11.52 -10.38 -4.50
C ALA A 321 10.03 -10.69 -4.76
N LEU A 322 9.76 -11.87 -5.32
CA LEU A 322 8.42 -12.43 -5.48
C LEU A 322 8.36 -13.85 -4.91
N VAL A 323 7.34 -14.11 -4.10
CA VAL A 323 7.01 -15.44 -3.60
C VAL A 323 5.57 -15.74 -4.00
N VAL A 324 5.35 -16.90 -4.62
CA VAL A 324 4.02 -17.35 -5.03
C VAL A 324 3.69 -18.66 -4.32
N LEU A 325 2.57 -18.64 -3.60
CA LEU A 325 2.09 -19.76 -2.80
C LEU A 325 0.69 -20.16 -3.27
N ASN A 326 0.34 -21.43 -3.09
CA ASN A 326 -1.02 -21.90 -3.24
C ASN A 326 -1.89 -21.38 -2.08
N ALA A 327 -3.21 -21.53 -2.19
CA ALA A 327 -4.15 -21.08 -1.16
C ALA A 327 -3.88 -21.64 0.24
N ASN A 328 -3.22 -22.79 0.38
CA ASN A 328 -2.84 -23.36 1.68
C ASN A 328 -1.44 -22.94 2.19
N GLY A 329 -0.76 -22.03 1.49
CA GLY A 329 0.58 -21.54 1.85
C GLY A 329 1.75 -22.41 1.36
N SER A 330 1.48 -23.55 0.73
CA SER A 330 2.54 -24.35 0.10
C SER A 330 3.12 -23.61 -1.12
N PRO A 331 4.43 -23.71 -1.39
CA PRO A 331 5.02 -23.08 -2.56
C PRO A 331 4.39 -23.55 -3.88
N ASN A 332 4.09 -22.61 -4.77
CA ASN A 332 3.54 -22.94 -6.07
C ASN A 332 4.66 -23.47 -7.00
N LEU A 333 4.61 -24.74 -7.39
CA LEU A 333 5.67 -25.37 -8.18
C LEU A 333 5.70 -24.94 -9.66
N VAL A 334 4.62 -24.35 -10.18
CA VAL A 334 4.60 -23.80 -11.54
C VAL A 334 5.44 -22.53 -11.57
N PHE A 335 5.25 -21.65 -10.60
CA PHE A 335 6.00 -20.41 -10.47
C PHE A 335 7.42 -20.68 -9.97
N ASN A 336 8.42 -20.45 -10.83
CA ASN A 336 9.84 -20.55 -10.47
C ASN A 336 10.20 -21.83 -9.66
N LYS A 337 9.55 -22.96 -9.97
CA LYS A 337 9.75 -24.26 -9.31
C LYS A 337 9.53 -24.22 -7.79
N GLY A 338 8.61 -23.37 -7.31
CA GLY A 338 8.31 -23.20 -5.88
C GLY A 338 9.38 -22.43 -5.11
N LYS A 339 10.29 -21.74 -5.78
CA LYS A 339 11.34 -20.93 -5.15
C LYS A 339 11.00 -19.45 -5.26
N PRO A 340 11.44 -18.61 -4.28
CA PRO A 340 11.42 -17.17 -4.43
C PRO A 340 12.10 -16.75 -5.75
N LEU A 341 11.45 -15.86 -6.48
CA LEU A 341 12.01 -15.23 -7.67
C LEU A 341 12.64 -13.90 -7.25
N TYR A 342 13.90 -13.71 -7.61
CA TYR A 342 14.60 -12.44 -7.43
C TYR A 342 14.78 -11.79 -8.80
N SER A 343 14.45 -10.51 -8.89
CA SER A 343 14.38 -9.73 -10.13
C SER A 343 15.64 -8.86 -10.28
N PRO A 344 16.70 -9.33 -10.96
CA PRO A 344 17.92 -8.54 -11.20
C PRO A 344 17.76 -7.58 -12.39
N LEU A 345 16.56 -7.01 -12.60
CA LEU A 345 16.26 -6.26 -13.85
C LEU A 345 17.14 -5.02 -13.99
N LEU A 346 17.51 -4.40 -12.87
CA LEU A 346 18.34 -3.20 -12.83
C LEU A 346 19.54 -3.43 -11.91
N THR A 347 20.71 -2.96 -12.35
CA THR A 347 21.98 -3.04 -11.59
C THR A 347 21.94 -2.26 -10.29
N SER A 348 21.10 -1.23 -10.24
CA SER A 348 20.87 -0.38 -9.08
C SER A 348 20.04 -1.10 -7.98
N GLY A 349 19.36 -2.18 -8.34
CA GLY A 349 18.46 -2.90 -7.46
C GLY A 349 17.02 -2.40 -7.54
N ILE A 350 16.08 -3.23 -7.09
CA ILE A 350 14.64 -2.98 -7.18
C ILE A 350 13.99 -3.32 -5.84
N HIS A 351 13.07 -2.46 -5.41
CA HIS A 351 12.13 -2.75 -4.33
C HIS A 351 10.73 -2.82 -4.91
N TRP A 352 10.14 -4.02 -4.97
CA TRP A 352 8.71 -4.12 -5.26
C TRP A 352 7.94 -3.64 -4.05
N LYS A 353 7.03 -2.69 -4.29
CA LYS A 353 6.21 -2.07 -3.25
C LYS A 353 4.73 -2.39 -3.42
N SER A 354 4.29 -2.77 -4.61
CA SER A 354 2.92 -3.21 -4.90
C SER A 354 2.94 -4.41 -5.84
N CYS A 355 1.95 -5.30 -5.71
CA CYS A 355 1.71 -6.40 -6.64
C CYS A 355 0.23 -6.68 -6.81
N VAL A 356 -0.18 -7.08 -8.02
CA VAL A 356 -1.53 -7.56 -8.31
C VAL A 356 -1.44 -8.81 -9.18
N VAL A 357 -2.05 -9.90 -8.73
CA VAL A 357 -2.20 -11.12 -9.52
C VAL A 357 -3.44 -11.02 -10.40
N GLN A 358 -3.28 -11.25 -11.70
CA GLN A 358 -4.35 -11.22 -12.69
C GLN A 358 -5.05 -12.59 -12.80
N THR A 359 -6.20 -12.62 -13.47
CA THR A 359 -7.00 -13.84 -13.65
C THR A 359 -6.23 -14.94 -14.39
N ASP A 360 -5.41 -14.58 -15.37
CA ASP A 360 -4.53 -15.50 -16.12
C ASP A 360 -3.32 -16.00 -15.29
N GLY A 361 -3.08 -15.45 -14.10
CA GLY A 361 -1.96 -15.79 -13.22
C GLY A 361 -0.68 -15.00 -13.49
N SER A 362 -0.68 -14.12 -14.49
CA SER A 362 0.37 -13.11 -14.60
C SER A 362 0.28 -12.11 -13.45
N ILE A 363 1.41 -11.49 -13.13
CA ILE A 363 1.58 -10.66 -11.95
C ILE A 363 2.08 -9.30 -12.42
N VAL A 364 1.35 -8.24 -12.11
CA VAL A 364 1.81 -6.86 -12.26
C VAL A 364 2.50 -6.45 -10.97
N VAL A 365 3.69 -5.85 -11.09
CA VAL A 365 4.47 -5.33 -9.97
C VAL A 365 4.79 -3.86 -10.18
N GLY A 366 4.80 -3.09 -9.10
CA GLY A 366 5.16 -1.68 -9.08
C GLY A 366 6.09 -1.38 -7.92
N GLY A 367 7.02 -0.46 -8.10
CA GLY A 367 7.98 -0.09 -7.06
C GLY A 367 8.99 0.93 -7.53
N HIS A 368 10.12 0.98 -6.84
CA HIS A 368 11.23 1.85 -7.22
C HIS A 368 12.54 1.08 -7.38
N ALA A 369 13.41 1.61 -8.23
CA ALA A 369 14.80 1.23 -8.31
C ALA A 369 15.64 2.34 -7.67
N SER A 370 16.42 1.99 -6.66
CA SER A 370 17.29 2.96 -6.00
C SER A 370 18.63 2.99 -6.70
N GLY A 371 19.09 4.18 -7.08
CA GLY A 371 20.47 4.40 -7.51
C GLY A 371 21.39 4.41 -6.29
N ALA A 372 21.47 3.31 -5.54
CA ALA A 372 22.25 3.26 -4.33
C ALA A 372 23.73 3.57 -4.65
N PHE A 373 24.18 4.69 -4.08
CA PHE A 373 25.56 5.06 -3.73
C PHE A 373 26.24 6.25 -4.43
N ILE A 374 25.96 6.66 -5.67
CA ILE A 374 26.56 7.90 -6.23
C ILE A 374 25.67 8.46 -7.38
N ASN A 375 25.08 9.65 -7.21
CA ASN A 375 24.42 10.46 -8.25
C ASN A 375 23.25 9.83 -9.05
N GLY A 376 22.59 8.77 -8.56
CA GLY A 376 21.41 8.19 -9.19
C GLY A 376 20.10 8.84 -8.74
N SER A 377 19.18 9.09 -9.68
CA SER A 377 17.77 9.38 -9.40
C SER A 377 17.05 8.09 -9.00
N ASP A 378 16.22 8.12 -7.95
CA ASP A 378 15.20 7.09 -7.72
C ASP A 378 14.27 7.03 -8.94
N LEU A 379 14.06 5.83 -9.46
CA LEU A 379 13.22 5.57 -10.64
C LEU A 379 12.01 4.76 -10.23
N CYS A 380 10.86 5.06 -10.84
CA CYS A 380 9.68 4.21 -10.78
C CYS A 380 9.82 3.05 -11.76
N VAL A 381 9.47 1.85 -11.33
CA VAL A 381 9.48 0.65 -12.18
C VAL A 381 8.13 -0.05 -12.07
N VAL A 382 7.53 -0.34 -13.23
CA VAL A 382 6.35 -1.19 -13.36
C VAL A 382 6.73 -2.38 -14.24
N GLY A 383 6.41 -3.60 -13.85
CA GLY A 383 6.75 -4.80 -14.60
C GLY A 383 5.62 -5.81 -14.63
N ARG A 384 5.72 -6.75 -15.58
CA ARG A 384 4.81 -7.90 -15.65
C ARG A 384 5.59 -9.21 -15.71
N VAL A 385 5.19 -10.14 -14.86
CA VAL A 385 5.75 -11.48 -14.75
C VAL A 385 4.66 -12.49 -15.11
N LEU A 386 4.98 -13.50 -15.90
CA LEU A 386 4.04 -14.56 -16.29
C LEU A 386 3.81 -15.55 -15.14
N ALA A 387 2.78 -16.40 -15.28
CA ALA A 387 2.38 -17.36 -14.24
C ALA A 387 3.47 -18.40 -13.90
N ASP A 388 4.45 -18.61 -14.77
CA ASP A 388 5.60 -19.49 -14.54
C ASP A 388 6.80 -18.78 -13.86
N GLY A 389 6.72 -17.46 -13.67
CA GLY A 389 7.77 -16.62 -13.13
C GLY A 389 8.74 -16.04 -14.17
N SER A 390 8.56 -16.34 -15.46
CA SER A 390 9.32 -15.68 -16.52
C SER A 390 8.84 -14.23 -16.71
N LEU A 391 9.75 -13.35 -17.08
CA LEU A 391 9.42 -11.95 -17.37
C LEU A 391 8.57 -11.87 -18.65
N ASP A 392 7.45 -11.13 -18.62
CA ASP A 392 6.56 -11.00 -19.78
C ASP A 392 7.20 -10.13 -20.86
N LYS A 393 7.86 -10.75 -21.85
CA LYS A 393 8.52 -10.03 -22.93
C LYS A 393 7.56 -9.32 -23.89
N ALA A 394 6.25 -9.58 -23.85
CA ALA A 394 5.31 -8.75 -24.58
C ALA A 394 5.16 -7.35 -23.95
N PHE A 395 5.46 -7.23 -22.64
CA PHE A 395 5.37 -5.97 -21.91
C PHE A 395 6.55 -5.05 -22.24
N ASN A 396 6.24 -3.83 -22.65
CA ASN A 396 7.13 -2.76 -23.06
C ASN A 396 8.20 -3.21 -24.09
N ASN A 397 7.76 -3.74 -25.23
CA ASN A 397 8.62 -4.00 -26.40
C ASN A 397 9.83 -4.93 -26.15
N ASN A 398 9.64 -6.08 -25.50
CA ASN A 398 10.69 -7.05 -25.10
C ASN A 398 11.53 -6.67 -23.88
N GLU A 399 11.22 -5.58 -23.19
CA GLU A 399 11.87 -5.26 -21.93
C GLU A 399 11.30 -6.12 -20.79
N GLY A 400 9.97 -6.19 -20.68
CA GLY A 400 9.23 -6.83 -19.60
C GLY A 400 8.91 -5.94 -18.41
N PHE A 401 9.40 -4.71 -18.46
CA PHE A 401 9.16 -3.66 -17.49
C PHE A 401 9.24 -2.30 -18.17
N ALA A 402 8.63 -1.30 -17.55
CA ALA A 402 8.70 0.10 -17.90
C ALA A 402 9.37 0.88 -16.75
N ILE A 403 10.15 1.88 -17.13
CA ILE A 403 10.79 2.80 -16.20
C ILE A 403 10.20 4.18 -16.41
N PHE A 404 9.87 4.84 -15.31
CA PHE A 404 9.56 6.27 -15.29
C PHE A 404 10.53 7.00 -14.37
N GLY A 405 11.11 8.08 -14.88
CA GLY A 405 11.99 8.96 -14.11
C GLY A 405 12.03 10.35 -14.73
N VAL A 406 12.36 11.34 -13.91
CA VAL A 406 12.59 12.72 -14.32
C VAL A 406 14.06 13.03 -14.11
N GLU A 407 14.72 13.46 -15.18
CA GLU A 407 16.17 13.73 -15.17
C GLU A 407 16.52 14.76 -14.09
N GLY A 408 17.53 14.45 -13.29
CA GLY A 408 18.00 15.31 -12.21
C GLY A 408 17.02 15.47 -11.04
N ARG A 409 16.04 14.57 -10.90
CA ARG A 409 15.09 14.54 -9.77
C ARG A 409 14.97 13.16 -9.16
N GLN A 410 14.61 13.10 -7.89
CA GLN A 410 14.25 11.85 -7.20
C GLN A 410 12.77 11.53 -7.46
N CYS A 411 12.46 10.34 -7.97
CA CYS A 411 11.08 9.91 -8.23
C CYS A 411 10.66 8.84 -7.22
N TYR A 412 9.88 9.24 -6.21
CA TYR A 412 9.42 8.35 -5.17
C TYR A 412 8.10 7.69 -5.56
N TYR A 413 8.11 6.37 -5.71
CA TYR A 413 6.91 5.56 -5.89
C TYR A 413 6.04 5.51 -4.61
N LYS A 414 4.71 5.58 -4.76
CA LYS A 414 3.79 5.55 -3.62
C LYS A 414 2.70 4.51 -3.65
N ASP A 415 2.06 4.27 -4.79
CA ASP A 415 0.93 3.34 -4.87
C ASP A 415 0.66 2.94 -6.32
N MET A 416 -0.08 1.85 -6.52
CA MET A 416 -0.55 1.37 -7.82
C MET A 416 -1.93 0.73 -7.72
N SER A 417 -2.77 1.04 -8.70
CA SER A 417 -4.07 0.40 -8.92
C SER A 417 -4.15 -0.17 -10.34
N LEU A 418 -4.88 -1.27 -10.51
CA LEU A 418 -5.34 -1.71 -11.81
C LEU A 418 -6.71 -1.09 -12.09
N MET A 419 -6.94 -0.73 -13.34
CA MET A 419 -8.26 -0.41 -13.88
C MET A 419 -8.97 -1.69 -14.32
N ASP A 420 -10.29 -1.66 -14.47
CA ASP A 420 -11.11 -2.84 -14.84
C ASP A 420 -10.74 -3.44 -16.21
N ASP A 421 -10.17 -2.65 -17.10
CA ASP A 421 -9.67 -3.11 -18.40
C ASP A 421 -8.19 -3.55 -18.38
N GLY A 422 -7.62 -3.66 -17.18
CA GLY A 422 -6.26 -4.13 -16.94
C GLY A 422 -5.21 -3.03 -16.98
N ARG A 423 -5.49 -1.81 -17.46
CA ARG A 423 -4.51 -0.70 -17.44
C ARG A 423 -3.99 -0.43 -16.03
N ILE A 424 -2.76 0.03 -15.95
CA ILE A 424 -2.07 0.26 -14.67
C ILE A 424 -1.99 1.75 -14.43
N ILE A 425 -2.42 2.22 -13.25
CA ILE A 425 -2.15 3.57 -12.78
C ILE A 425 -1.24 3.50 -11.55
N ALA A 426 -0.11 4.21 -11.60
CA ALA A 426 0.82 4.32 -10.48
C ALA A 426 1.00 5.78 -10.09
N CYS A 427 1.18 6.09 -8.81
CA CYS A 427 1.43 7.46 -8.36
C CYS A 427 2.66 7.58 -7.45
N GLY A 428 3.10 8.82 -7.27
CA GLY A 428 4.24 9.15 -6.44
C GLY A 428 4.55 10.63 -6.42
N TYR A 429 5.75 11.00 -5.97
CA TYR A 429 6.17 12.40 -5.92
C TYR A 429 7.60 12.61 -6.38
N LEU A 430 7.94 13.88 -6.65
CA LEU A 430 9.26 14.34 -7.07
C LEU A 430 9.91 15.16 -5.96
N ALA A 431 11.22 14.96 -5.74
CA ALA A 431 12.03 15.83 -4.91
C ALA A 431 13.31 16.27 -5.63
N LEU A 432 13.88 17.40 -5.21
CA LEU A 432 15.15 17.91 -5.75
C LEU A 432 16.32 16.97 -5.45
N ASP A 433 16.48 16.58 -4.19
CA ASP A 433 17.63 15.84 -3.69
C ASP A 433 17.22 14.58 -2.91
N TYR A 434 18.19 13.66 -2.74
CA TYR A 434 18.02 12.44 -1.96
C TYR A 434 17.94 12.75 -0.47
N GLY A 435 16.88 12.26 0.20
CA GLY A 435 16.68 12.42 1.65
C GLY A 435 16.28 13.85 2.07
N TRP A 436 15.08 14.01 2.62
CA TRP A 436 14.51 15.29 3.09
C TRP A 436 14.58 16.48 2.10
N GLY A 437 14.84 16.21 0.81
CA GLY A 437 14.82 17.23 -0.25
C GLY A 437 13.43 17.84 -0.42
N GLU A 438 13.40 19.08 -0.89
CA GLU A 438 12.15 19.81 -1.17
C GLU A 438 11.29 19.02 -2.17
N VAL A 439 10.03 18.77 -1.79
CA VAL A 439 9.02 18.18 -2.67
C VAL A 439 8.59 19.24 -3.67
N ILE A 440 8.76 18.95 -4.95
CA ILE A 440 8.51 19.91 -6.05
C ILE A 440 7.28 19.58 -6.88
N GLY A 441 6.65 18.44 -6.62
CA GLY A 441 5.51 18.00 -7.39
C GLY A 441 5.17 16.53 -7.20
N GLY A 442 4.09 16.14 -7.86
CA GLY A 442 3.52 14.80 -7.82
C GLY A 442 3.32 14.26 -9.22
N TRP A 443 3.00 12.98 -9.30
CA TRP A 443 2.68 12.34 -10.56
C TRP A 443 1.69 11.18 -10.38
N ALA A 444 0.89 10.97 -11.41
CA ALA A 444 0.18 9.73 -11.68
C ALA A 444 0.47 9.33 -13.14
N ILE A 445 0.97 8.11 -13.35
CA ILE A 445 1.40 7.60 -14.65
C ILE A 445 0.55 6.39 -15.02
N ARG A 446 -0.05 6.42 -16.22
CA ARG A 446 -0.86 5.31 -16.75
C ARG A 446 -0.10 4.52 -17.80
N PHE A 447 -0.12 3.20 -17.67
CA PHE A 447 0.48 2.24 -18.60
C PHE A 447 -0.59 1.32 -19.19
N LEU A 448 -0.41 0.93 -20.44
CA LEU A 448 -1.22 -0.08 -21.12
C LEU A 448 -0.89 -1.48 -20.60
N VAL A 449 -1.81 -2.44 -20.74
CA VAL A 449 -1.59 -3.85 -20.37
C VAL A 449 -1.90 -4.84 -21.50
N THR A 450 -2.45 -4.34 -22.61
CA THR A 450 -2.63 -5.08 -23.88
C THR A 450 -2.04 -4.29 -25.02
#